data_AF-A0A9N9IPG0-F1
#
_entry.id   AF-A0A9N9IPG0-F1
#
_cell.length_a   1.000
_cell.length_b   1.000
_cell.length_c   1.000
_cell.angle_alpha   90.00
_cell.angle_beta   90.00
_cell.angle_gamma   90.00
#
_symmetry.space_group_name_H-M   'P 1'
#
loop_
_entity.id
_entity.type
_entity.pdbx_description
1 polymer ?
#
loop_
_entity_poly.entity_id
_entity_poly.type
_entity_poly.pdbx_seq_one_letter_code
_entity_poly.pdbx_strand_id
1 'polypeptide(L)'
;ELPRPDFYGTDRRISPITLTWEFYFPPEKRLRKFLISGTIVTISKINIKKLCIVIFTIGVVIVFPKMWIKNVGIYTSLVTATLSKNLALFLTKKENHKTDTNFEDSFIFKSFLFDFFSSYSSLFYIMLIKQQYIKRIVKDAHAGCEYDNCLIELTIQLAILLIGKQAFRQFKDLFVPWTKIKFNKQRLKLELESLIDKYKNYEKTIPQWVSDGCLAEAPMIGMSEYGDMIVQFGYIALFGPAFPLAAFFSWINNVVEIRTDAFKYIKTLQRPVAFQTQDIGMWENVLHVLSSLGVLTNAVMIAFYSNWVQTQFQKYTGDNDNLLLIARLGFILVFE
;
A
#
# COMPACT_ATOMS: atom_id res chain seq x y z
N GLU A 1 12.82 25.54 -0.04
CA GLU A 1 13.31 24.34 0.67
C GLU A 1 14.82 24.21 0.44
N LEU A 2 15.58 23.80 1.46
CA LEU A 2 17.01 23.57 1.31
C LEU A 2 17.25 22.31 0.48
N PRO A 3 18.36 22.23 -0.29
CA PRO A 3 18.70 20.99 -0.98
C PRO A 3 19.06 19.89 0.03
N ARG A 4 18.69 18.65 -0.30
CA ARG A 4 19.01 17.48 0.51
C ARG A 4 20.53 17.33 0.66
N PRO A 5 21.03 16.88 1.82
CA PRO A 5 22.47 16.62 1.99
C PRO A 5 23.02 15.60 0.99
N ASP A 6 22.21 14.62 0.61
CA ASP A 6 22.57 13.57 -0.36
C ASP A 6 22.58 14.05 -1.82
N PHE A 7 22.05 15.25 -2.10
CA PHE A 7 21.93 15.74 -3.47
C PHE A 7 23.29 16.15 -4.02
N TYR A 8 23.60 15.67 -5.23
CA TYR A 8 24.78 16.09 -5.97
C TYR A 8 24.41 16.70 -7.32
N GLY A 9 25.07 17.80 -7.69
CA GLY A 9 25.00 18.37 -9.04
C GLY A 9 26.08 17.78 -9.94
N THR A 10 25.80 17.62 -11.24
CA THR A 10 26.87 17.38 -12.22
C THR A 10 27.53 18.68 -12.64
N ASP A 11 26.79 19.79 -12.57
CA ASP A 11 27.22 21.11 -13.03
C ASP A 11 26.83 22.16 -11.99
N ARG A 12 27.37 23.37 -12.12
CA ARG A 12 26.94 24.55 -11.36
C ARG A 12 26.27 25.53 -12.30
N ARG A 13 25.15 26.11 -11.86
CA ARG A 13 24.48 27.19 -12.60
C ARG A 13 24.12 28.33 -11.66
N ILE A 14 23.98 29.51 -12.22
CA ILE A 14 23.36 30.64 -11.51
C ILE A 14 21.85 30.42 -11.58
N SER A 15 21.19 30.40 -10.42
CA SER A 15 19.73 30.32 -10.34
C SER A 15 19.11 31.53 -11.04
N PRO A 16 18.18 31.36 -11.99
CA PRO A 16 17.55 32.48 -12.71
C PRO A 16 16.63 33.32 -11.80
N ILE A 17 16.30 32.82 -10.61
CA ILE A 17 15.39 33.48 -9.66
C ILE A 17 16.18 34.17 -8.55
N THR A 18 17.09 33.44 -7.91
CA THR A 18 17.85 33.95 -6.74
C THR A 18 19.18 34.58 -7.14
N LEU A 19 19.63 34.41 -8.38
CA LEU A 19 20.92 34.88 -8.91
C LEU A 19 22.13 34.36 -8.11
N THR A 20 21.95 33.29 -7.35
CA THR A 20 23.01 32.63 -6.58
C THR A 20 23.50 31.37 -7.29
N TRP A 21 24.77 31.02 -7.07
CA TRP A 21 25.32 29.75 -7.54
C TRP A 21 24.63 28.58 -6.86
N GLU A 22 24.14 27.63 -7.64
CA GLU A 22 23.54 26.39 -7.15
C GLU A 22 24.06 25.16 -7.91
N PHE A 23 24.09 24.02 -7.22
CA PHE A 23 24.33 22.73 -7.85
C PHE A 23 23.15 22.37 -8.76
N TYR A 24 23.45 21.99 -9.99
CA TYR A 24 22.48 21.64 -11.02
C TYR A 24 22.64 20.19 -11.46
N PHE A 25 21.50 19.52 -11.63
CA PHE A 25 21.44 18.19 -12.20
C PHE A 25 20.51 18.23 -13.42
N PRO A 26 21.00 17.91 -14.64
CA PRO A 26 20.22 18.02 -15.88
C PRO A 26 18.93 17.18 -15.85
N PRO A 27 17.80 17.74 -16.34
CA PRO A 27 16.52 17.06 -16.32
C PRO A 27 16.50 15.79 -17.18
N GLU A 28 17.22 15.76 -18.30
CA GLU A 28 17.32 14.58 -19.17
C GLU A 28 17.95 13.38 -18.45
N LYS A 29 19.05 13.62 -17.72
CA LYS A 29 19.70 12.59 -16.89
C LYS A 29 18.76 12.11 -15.78
N ARG A 30 17.94 13.00 -15.23
CA ARG A 30 16.94 12.67 -14.20
C ARG A 30 15.81 11.82 -14.78
N LEU A 31 15.26 12.23 -15.92
CA LEU A 31 14.20 11.50 -16.62
C LEU A 31 14.66 10.09 -16.97
N ARG A 32 15.89 9.93 -17.49
CA ARG A 32 16.46 8.60 -17.76
C ARG A 32 16.53 7.73 -16.50
N LYS A 33 16.99 8.28 -15.37
CA LYS A 33 17.02 7.55 -14.09
C LYS A 33 15.62 7.19 -13.60
N PHE A 34 14.66 8.08 -13.74
CA PHE A 34 13.26 7.86 -13.39
C PHE A 34 12.59 6.77 -14.26
N LEU A 35 12.86 6.75 -15.56
CA LEU A 35 12.37 5.69 -16.44
C LEU A 35 13.00 4.33 -16.10
N ILE A 36 14.30 4.30 -15.79
CA ILE A 36 14.99 3.08 -15.34
C ILE A 36 14.41 2.60 -14.01
N SER A 37 14.17 3.48 -13.05
CA SER A 37 13.57 3.09 -11.77
C SER A 37 12.15 2.56 -11.97
N GLY A 38 11.34 3.18 -12.83
CA GLY A 38 9.98 2.76 -13.15
C GLY A 38 9.93 1.36 -13.77
N THR A 39 10.84 1.07 -14.72
CA THR A 39 10.94 -0.28 -15.31
C THR A 39 11.40 -1.32 -14.29
N ILE A 40 12.29 -0.96 -13.36
CA ILE A 40 12.69 -1.86 -12.28
C ILE A 40 11.51 -2.12 -11.33
N VAL A 41 10.69 -1.13 -11.01
CA VAL A 41 9.50 -1.32 -10.15
C VAL A 41 8.54 -2.35 -10.76
N THR A 42 8.22 -2.24 -12.05
CA THR A 42 7.30 -3.18 -12.72
C THR A 42 7.86 -4.60 -12.81
N ILE A 43 9.15 -4.73 -13.17
CA ILE A 43 9.83 -6.03 -13.29
C ILE A 43 10.04 -6.69 -11.91
N SER A 44 10.46 -5.92 -10.91
CA SER A 44 10.77 -6.41 -9.57
C SER A 44 9.55 -7.02 -8.90
N LYS A 45 8.35 -6.46 -9.09
CA LYS A 45 7.14 -7.02 -8.50
C LYS A 45 6.86 -8.45 -8.99
N ILE A 46 6.97 -8.70 -10.29
CA ILE A 46 6.73 -10.02 -10.89
C ILE A 46 7.74 -11.04 -10.32
N ASN A 47 9.00 -10.63 -10.22
CA ASN A 47 10.08 -11.49 -9.75
C ASN A 47 10.06 -11.72 -8.24
N ILE A 48 9.74 -10.71 -7.43
CA ILE A 48 9.60 -10.80 -5.97
C ILE A 48 8.48 -11.78 -5.59
N LYS A 49 7.32 -11.70 -6.26
CA LYS A 49 6.21 -12.64 -6.01
C LYS A 49 6.62 -14.09 -6.30
N LYS A 50 7.26 -14.34 -7.44
CA LYS A 50 7.76 -15.68 -7.81
C LYS A 50 8.82 -16.17 -6.83
N LEU A 51 9.80 -15.33 -6.49
CA LEU A 51 10.88 -15.66 -5.57
C LEU A 51 10.36 -15.99 -4.17
N CYS A 52 9.43 -15.22 -3.62
CA CYS A 52 8.84 -15.49 -2.31
C CYS A 52 8.04 -16.80 -2.29
N ILE A 53 7.33 -17.13 -3.37
CA ILE A 53 6.67 -18.44 -3.51
C ILE A 53 7.73 -19.55 -3.48
N VAL A 54 8.79 -19.43 -4.29
CA VAL A 54 9.87 -20.45 -4.36
C VAL A 54 10.55 -20.64 -3.00
N ILE A 55 11.02 -19.57 -2.36
CA ILE A 55 11.70 -19.63 -1.05
C ILE A 55 10.80 -20.26 0.01
N PHE A 56 9.52 -19.87 0.05
CA PHE A 56 8.58 -20.40 1.02
C PHE A 56 8.23 -21.87 0.74
N THR A 57 8.07 -22.25 -0.53
CA THR A 57 7.85 -23.65 -0.90
C THR A 57 9.02 -24.53 -0.50
N ILE A 58 10.26 -24.10 -0.74
CA ILE A 58 11.46 -24.83 -0.33
C ILE A 58 11.53 -24.91 1.20
N GLY A 59 11.30 -23.80 1.92
CA GLY A 59 11.33 -23.76 3.38
C GLY A 59 10.28 -24.67 4.04
N VAL A 60 9.04 -24.68 3.53
CA VAL A 60 7.98 -25.55 4.06
C VAL A 60 8.25 -27.03 3.76
N VAL A 61 8.78 -27.35 2.57
CA VAL A 61 9.13 -28.74 2.21
C VAL A 61 10.26 -29.28 3.10
N ILE A 62 11.24 -28.45 3.46
CA ILE A 62 12.35 -28.85 4.35
C ILE A 62 11.87 -29.06 5.79
N VAL A 63 11.04 -28.15 6.32
CA VAL A 63 10.71 -28.15 7.75
C VAL A 63 9.45 -28.97 8.06
N PHE A 64 8.44 -28.94 7.18
CA PHE A 64 7.15 -29.59 7.41
C PHE A 64 6.56 -30.18 6.11
N PRO A 65 7.06 -31.32 5.61
CA PRO A 65 6.62 -31.91 4.34
C PRO A 65 5.12 -32.25 4.29
N LYS A 66 4.44 -32.36 5.44
CA LYS A 66 3.00 -32.64 5.55
C LYS A 66 2.09 -31.41 5.69
N MET A 67 2.63 -30.20 5.92
CA MET A 67 1.84 -28.95 6.10
C MET A 67 1.61 -28.15 4.80
N TRP A 68 1.90 -28.76 3.64
CA TRP A 68 2.07 -28.10 2.35
C TRP A 68 0.90 -27.19 1.89
N ILE A 69 -0.34 -27.41 2.34
CA ILE A 69 -1.52 -26.92 1.59
C ILE A 69 -2.24 -25.71 2.21
N LYS A 70 -2.17 -25.41 3.52
CA LYS A 70 -3.16 -24.48 4.11
C LYS A 70 -2.76 -23.02 4.33
N ASN A 71 -1.48 -22.69 4.51
CA ASN A 71 -1.10 -21.34 5.00
C ASN A 71 -0.01 -20.58 4.21
N VAL A 72 0.37 -21.04 2.99
CA VAL A 72 1.46 -20.44 2.19
C VAL A 72 1.19 -18.99 1.76
N GLY A 73 -0.08 -18.64 1.53
CA GLY A 73 -0.45 -17.31 1.03
C GLY A 73 -0.25 -16.16 2.04
N ILE A 74 -0.38 -16.43 3.34
CA ILE A 74 -0.37 -15.37 4.36
C ILE A 74 1.08 -14.94 4.66
N TYR A 75 2.01 -15.88 4.82
CA TYR A 75 3.41 -15.58 5.18
C TYR A 75 4.21 -14.93 4.04
N THR A 76 3.88 -15.24 2.78
CA THR A 76 4.53 -14.63 1.61
C THR A 76 4.17 -13.15 1.43
N SER A 77 3.01 -12.70 1.92
CA SER A 77 2.55 -11.30 1.79
C SER A 77 3.31 -10.31 2.67
N LEU A 78 3.78 -10.71 3.86
CA LEU A 78 4.43 -9.81 4.81
C LEU A 78 5.90 -9.51 4.43
N VAL A 79 6.59 -10.55 3.94
CA VAL A 79 7.99 -10.46 3.48
C VAL A 79 8.08 -9.62 2.20
N THR A 80 7.13 -9.79 1.28
CA THR A 80 7.06 -9.03 0.02
C THR A 80 6.80 -7.54 0.24
N ALA A 81 5.95 -7.17 1.22
CA ALA A 81 5.69 -5.77 1.54
C ALA A 81 6.94 -5.03 2.06
N THR A 82 7.71 -5.67 2.96
CA THR A 82 8.92 -5.08 3.54
C THR A 82 10.04 -4.93 2.49
N LEU A 83 10.20 -5.93 1.62
CA LEU A 83 11.16 -5.89 0.52
C LEU A 83 10.82 -4.78 -0.50
N SER A 84 9.54 -4.59 -0.79
CA SER A 84 9.07 -3.61 -1.78
C SER A 84 9.33 -2.16 -1.34
N LYS A 85 9.09 -1.83 -0.07
CA LYS A 85 9.37 -0.48 0.47
C LYS A 85 10.87 -0.18 0.51
N ASN A 86 11.71 -1.16 0.90
CA ASN A 86 13.16 -1.00 0.88
C ASN A 86 13.69 -0.82 -0.55
N LEU A 87 13.13 -1.55 -1.51
CA LEU A 87 13.48 -1.38 -2.92
C LEU A 87 13.03 -0.02 -3.46
N ALA A 88 11.81 0.44 -3.14
CA ALA A 88 11.34 1.77 -3.50
C ALA A 88 12.27 2.87 -2.96
N LEU A 89 12.73 2.73 -1.72
CA LEU A 89 13.67 3.68 -1.09
C LEU A 89 15.01 3.67 -1.82
N PHE A 90 15.56 2.48 -2.10
CA PHE A 90 16.82 2.34 -2.82
C PHE A 90 16.76 2.97 -4.21
N LEU A 91 15.68 2.71 -4.96
CA LEU A 91 15.48 3.27 -6.29
C LEU A 91 15.35 4.79 -6.24
N THR A 92 14.58 5.32 -5.28
CA THR A 92 14.40 6.78 -5.15
C THR A 92 15.71 7.47 -4.75
N LYS A 93 16.54 6.85 -3.91
CA LYS A 93 17.90 7.36 -3.61
C LYS A 93 18.78 7.44 -4.86
N LYS A 94 18.64 6.51 -5.80
CA LYS A 94 19.41 6.52 -7.07
C LYS A 94 18.97 7.61 -8.06
N GLU A 95 17.74 8.13 -7.94
CA GLU A 95 17.19 9.17 -8.82
C GLU A 95 17.79 10.56 -8.60
N ASN A 96 18.40 10.80 -7.44
CA ASN A 96 19.09 12.07 -7.09
C ASN A 96 18.15 13.29 -7.15
N HIS A 97 17.17 13.32 -6.24
CA HIS A 97 16.23 14.43 -6.06
C HIS A 97 16.87 15.57 -5.27
N LYS A 98 16.58 16.83 -5.67
CA LYS A 98 17.17 18.03 -5.08
C LYS A 98 16.59 18.36 -3.71
N THR A 99 15.28 18.26 -3.56
CA THR A 99 14.55 18.63 -2.33
C THR A 99 13.88 17.42 -1.69
N ASP A 100 13.55 17.48 -0.40
CA ASP A 100 12.88 16.38 0.30
C ASP A 100 11.47 16.18 -0.26
N THR A 101 10.72 17.24 -0.60
CA THR A 101 9.40 17.09 -1.23
C THR A 101 9.43 16.27 -2.53
N ASN A 102 10.35 16.57 -3.46
CA ASN A 102 10.47 15.81 -4.71
C ASN A 102 10.89 14.34 -4.48
N PHE A 103 11.71 14.12 -3.45
CA PHE A 103 12.12 12.78 -3.05
C PHE A 103 10.94 11.99 -2.48
N GLU A 104 10.18 12.60 -1.57
CA GLU A 104 8.97 12.03 -0.98
C GLU A 104 7.94 11.69 -2.05
N ASP A 105 7.59 12.62 -2.94
CA ASP A 105 6.61 12.38 -4.00
C ASP A 105 7.00 11.18 -4.89
N SER A 106 8.27 11.12 -5.28
CA SER A 106 8.80 10.02 -6.08
C SER A 106 8.81 8.69 -5.34
N PHE A 107 9.05 8.71 -4.03
CA PHE A 107 9.02 7.52 -3.19
C PHE A 107 7.59 7.06 -2.88
N ILE A 108 6.66 7.98 -2.63
CA ILE A 108 5.22 7.76 -2.46
C ILE A 108 4.68 7.06 -3.69
N PHE A 109 4.93 7.61 -4.88
CA PHE A 109 4.43 7.03 -6.13
C PHE A 109 4.91 5.58 -6.32
N LYS A 110 6.20 5.31 -6.10
CA LYS A 110 6.75 3.95 -6.24
C LYS A 110 6.22 3.00 -5.18
N SER A 111 6.13 3.44 -3.94
CA SER A 111 5.61 2.63 -2.84
C SER A 111 4.14 2.30 -3.07
N PHE A 112 3.34 3.27 -3.51
CA PHE A 112 1.96 3.07 -3.91
C PHE A 112 1.84 2.08 -5.07
N LEU A 113 2.70 2.18 -6.09
CA LEU A 113 2.72 1.18 -7.17
C LEU A 113 2.97 -0.22 -6.65
N PHE A 114 3.77 -0.44 -5.61
CA PHE A 114 3.89 -1.76 -5.00
C PHE A 114 2.62 -2.15 -4.24
N ASP A 115 2.07 -1.23 -3.44
CA ASP A 115 0.90 -1.48 -2.59
C ASP A 115 -0.37 -1.72 -3.40
N PHE A 116 -0.65 -0.93 -4.44
CA PHE A 116 -1.75 -1.09 -5.39
C PHE A 116 -1.79 -2.52 -5.93
N PHE A 117 -0.63 -2.97 -6.31
CA PHE A 117 -0.44 -4.11 -7.15
C PHE A 117 -0.38 -5.36 -6.24
N SER A 118 0.10 -5.23 -5.00
CA SER A 118 -0.04 -6.27 -3.98
C SER A 118 -1.49 -6.41 -3.51
N SER A 119 -2.18 -5.29 -3.30
CA SER A 119 -3.49 -5.21 -2.65
C SER A 119 -4.67 -5.51 -3.58
N TYR A 120 -4.58 -5.13 -4.86
CA TYR A 120 -5.68 -5.27 -5.83
C TYR A 120 -5.48 -6.40 -6.85
N SER A 121 -4.27 -6.98 -7.00
CA SER A 121 -4.04 -8.00 -8.04
C SER A 121 -4.92 -9.24 -7.90
N SER A 122 -5.24 -9.68 -6.68
CA SER A 122 -6.16 -10.82 -6.48
C SER A 122 -7.60 -10.47 -6.89
N LEU A 123 -8.05 -9.26 -6.58
CA LEU A 123 -9.38 -8.75 -6.96
C LEU A 123 -9.50 -8.59 -8.48
N PHE A 124 -8.51 -7.98 -9.13
CA PHE A 124 -8.44 -7.90 -10.59
C PHE A 124 -8.36 -9.27 -11.26
N TYR A 125 -7.66 -10.24 -10.66
CA TYR A 125 -7.62 -11.61 -11.17
C TYR A 125 -9.00 -12.27 -11.15
N ILE A 126 -9.72 -12.17 -10.02
CA ILE A 126 -11.10 -12.68 -9.89
C ILE A 126 -12.03 -11.96 -10.88
N MET A 127 -11.88 -10.63 -11.01
CA MET A 127 -12.74 -9.76 -11.83
C MET A 127 -12.50 -9.87 -13.36
N LEU A 128 -11.28 -10.10 -13.82
CA LEU A 128 -10.96 -10.07 -15.26
C LEU A 128 -10.67 -11.46 -15.82
N ILE A 129 -9.89 -12.25 -15.09
CA ILE A 129 -9.31 -13.49 -15.61
C ILE A 129 -10.18 -14.69 -15.26
N LYS A 130 -10.58 -14.81 -13.99
CA LYS A 130 -11.31 -16.00 -13.51
C LYS A 130 -12.67 -16.16 -14.21
N GLN A 131 -13.38 -15.06 -14.48
CA GLN A 131 -14.69 -15.08 -15.15
C GLN A 131 -14.62 -15.50 -16.63
N GLN A 132 -13.66 -14.96 -17.40
CA GLN A 132 -13.65 -15.13 -18.86
C GLN A 132 -12.71 -16.25 -19.35
N TYR A 133 -11.56 -16.44 -18.69
CA TYR A 133 -10.45 -17.24 -19.21
C TYR A 133 -10.59 -18.73 -18.87
N ILE A 134 -11.06 -19.06 -17.66
CA ILE A 134 -11.14 -20.46 -17.22
C ILE A 134 -12.33 -21.19 -17.87
N LYS A 135 -13.48 -20.53 -18.05
CA LYS A 135 -14.65 -21.13 -18.72
C LYS A 135 -14.35 -21.60 -20.16
N ARG A 136 -13.40 -20.98 -20.86
CA ARG A 136 -13.07 -21.29 -22.26
C ARG A 136 -12.00 -22.38 -22.44
N ILE A 137 -11.06 -22.53 -21.50
CA ILE A 137 -9.87 -23.37 -21.67
C ILE A 137 -9.98 -24.67 -20.88
N VAL A 138 -10.52 -24.62 -19.67
CA VAL A 138 -10.53 -25.78 -18.77
C VAL A 138 -11.95 -26.32 -18.71
N LYS A 139 -12.20 -27.49 -19.31
CA LYS A 139 -13.45 -28.25 -19.14
C LYS A 139 -13.54 -28.94 -17.77
N ASP A 140 -12.87 -28.41 -16.74
CA ASP A 140 -13.03 -28.87 -15.37
C ASP A 140 -14.04 -27.99 -14.64
N ALA A 141 -15.08 -28.63 -14.11
CA ALA A 141 -16.13 -28.00 -13.33
C ALA A 141 -15.63 -27.31 -12.03
N HIS A 142 -14.41 -27.63 -11.58
CA HIS A 142 -13.83 -27.12 -10.33
C HIS A 142 -12.98 -25.85 -10.49
N ALA A 143 -12.70 -25.43 -11.72
CA ALA A 143 -11.86 -24.26 -11.99
C ALA A 143 -12.68 -22.96 -12.19
N GLY A 144 -13.97 -23.10 -12.53
CA GLY A 144 -14.92 -21.99 -12.64
C GLY A 144 -15.28 -21.38 -11.28
N CYS A 145 -15.97 -20.25 -11.31
CA CYS A 145 -16.57 -19.69 -10.11
C CYS A 145 -17.81 -20.48 -9.71
N GLU A 146 -18.02 -20.63 -8.40
CA GLU A 146 -19.21 -21.27 -7.86
C GLU A 146 -20.46 -20.52 -8.34
N TYR A 147 -21.44 -21.23 -8.90
CA TYR A 147 -22.69 -20.67 -9.45
C TYR A 147 -22.54 -19.70 -10.65
N ASP A 148 -21.52 -19.89 -11.50
CA ASP A 148 -21.29 -19.11 -12.74
C ASP A 148 -20.98 -17.61 -12.57
N ASN A 149 -21.03 -17.08 -11.35
CA ASN A 149 -20.85 -15.67 -11.00
C ASN A 149 -19.75 -15.49 -9.93
N CYS A 150 -18.58 -14.96 -10.31
CA CYS A 150 -17.48 -14.71 -9.34
C CYS A 150 -17.73 -13.53 -8.39
N LEU A 151 -18.90 -12.89 -8.42
CA LEU A 151 -19.17 -11.70 -7.60
C LEU A 151 -19.14 -12.03 -6.09
N ILE A 152 -19.68 -13.19 -5.67
CA ILE A 152 -19.65 -13.61 -4.27
C ILE A 152 -18.21 -13.81 -3.77
N GLU A 153 -17.37 -14.48 -4.56
CA GLU A 153 -15.94 -14.64 -4.23
C GLU A 153 -15.23 -13.28 -4.11
N LEU A 154 -15.53 -12.36 -5.03
CA LEU A 154 -15.00 -11.00 -5.01
C LEU A 154 -15.45 -10.26 -3.74
N THR A 155 -16.73 -10.37 -3.36
CA THR A 155 -17.29 -9.79 -2.12
C THR A 155 -16.59 -10.35 -0.88
N ILE A 156 -16.41 -11.68 -0.79
CA ILE A 156 -15.72 -12.32 0.35
C ILE A 156 -14.27 -11.84 0.43
N GLN A 157 -13.56 -11.82 -0.71
CA GLN A 157 -12.18 -11.35 -0.76
C GLN A 157 -12.07 -9.88 -0.34
N LEU A 158 -12.99 -9.01 -0.77
CA LEU A 158 -13.06 -7.62 -0.34
C LEU A 158 -13.35 -7.49 1.15
N ALA A 159 -14.28 -8.28 1.70
CA ALA A 159 -14.59 -8.26 3.12
C ALA A 159 -13.39 -8.68 3.98
N ILE A 160 -12.65 -9.72 3.57
CA ILE A 160 -11.41 -10.15 4.24
C ILE A 160 -10.37 -9.03 4.21
N LEU A 161 -10.23 -8.31 3.10
CA LEU A 161 -9.25 -7.23 2.96
C LEU A 161 -9.67 -5.97 3.74
N LEU A 162 -10.94 -5.58 3.72
CA LEU A 162 -11.41 -4.37 4.41
C LEU A 162 -11.53 -4.56 5.93
N ILE A 163 -12.05 -5.70 6.37
CA ILE A 163 -12.29 -5.97 7.79
C ILE A 163 -11.06 -6.64 8.40
N GLY A 164 -10.57 -7.72 7.78
CA GLY A 164 -9.50 -8.54 8.33
C GLY A 164 -8.15 -7.84 8.33
N LYS A 165 -7.70 -7.30 7.18
CA LYS A 165 -6.40 -6.60 7.10
C LYS A 165 -6.37 -5.39 8.03
N GLN A 166 -7.46 -4.62 8.11
CA GLN A 166 -7.50 -3.47 9.00
C GLN A 166 -7.46 -3.88 10.47
N ALA A 167 -8.30 -4.82 10.90
CA ALA A 167 -8.33 -5.24 12.29
C ALA A 167 -6.95 -5.75 12.74
N PHE A 168 -6.26 -6.52 11.90
CA PHE A 168 -4.91 -6.99 12.17
C PHE A 168 -3.89 -5.85 12.26
N ARG A 169 -4.01 -4.86 11.38
CA ARG A 169 -3.14 -3.68 11.38
C ARG A 169 -3.34 -2.85 12.64
N GLN A 170 -4.58 -2.49 12.98
CA GLN A 170 -4.90 -1.75 14.21
C GLN A 170 -4.37 -2.47 15.46
N PHE A 171 -4.50 -3.79 15.49
CA PHE A 171 -3.91 -4.60 16.54
C PHE A 171 -2.39 -4.44 16.60
N LYS A 172 -1.69 -4.57 15.46
CA LYS A 172 -0.22 -4.41 15.40
C LYS A 172 0.22 -3.02 15.83
N ASP A 173 -0.47 -1.98 15.37
CA ASP A 173 -0.14 -0.58 15.64
C ASP A 173 -0.34 -0.21 17.10
N LEU A 174 -1.20 -0.93 17.83
CA LEU A 174 -1.32 -0.79 19.28
C LEU A 174 -0.33 -1.69 20.05
N PHE A 175 -0.19 -2.95 19.62
CA PHE A 175 0.53 -3.98 20.37
C PHE A 175 2.05 -3.81 20.32
N VAL A 176 2.61 -3.54 19.14
CA VAL A 176 4.06 -3.38 18.94
C VAL A 176 4.64 -2.22 19.75
N PRO A 177 4.09 -0.99 19.72
CA PRO A 177 4.63 0.08 20.55
C PRO A 177 4.40 -0.17 22.04
N TRP A 178 3.26 -0.74 22.44
CA TRP A 178 2.99 -1.06 23.85
C TRP A 178 4.04 -2.01 24.43
N THR A 179 4.40 -3.08 23.71
CA THR A 179 5.44 -4.02 24.16
C THR A 179 6.81 -3.35 24.26
N LYS A 180 7.20 -2.56 23.24
CA LYS A 180 8.47 -1.82 23.24
C LYS A 180 8.56 -0.82 24.39
N ILE A 181 7.52 -0.01 24.61
CA ILE A 181 7.50 0.99 25.69
C ILE A 181 7.60 0.31 27.06
N LYS A 182 6.88 -0.79 27.26
CA LYS A 182 6.93 -1.55 28.52
C LYS A 182 8.33 -2.11 28.78
N PHE A 183 8.96 -2.68 27.76
CA PHE A 183 10.32 -3.21 27.86
C PHE A 183 11.35 -2.09 28.12
N ASN A 184 11.28 -1.00 27.37
CA ASN A 184 12.18 0.16 27.54
C ASN A 184 12.03 0.77 28.94
N LYS A 185 10.79 0.87 29.45
CA LYS A 185 10.53 1.38 30.81
C LYS A 185 11.11 0.47 31.90
N GLN A 186 11.05 -0.85 31.71
CA GLN A 186 11.68 -1.79 32.64
C GLN A 186 13.20 -1.66 32.60
N ARG A 187 13.79 -1.61 31.40
CA ARG A 187 15.24 -1.42 31.21
C ARG A 187 15.74 -0.12 31.86
N LEU A 188 15.04 0.99 31.63
CA LEU A 188 15.37 2.29 32.24
C LEU A 188 15.32 2.28 33.76
N LYS A 189 14.37 1.55 34.37
CA LYS A 189 14.30 1.42 35.83
C LYS A 189 15.52 0.69 36.39
N LEU A 190 15.93 -0.41 35.74
CA LEU A 190 17.12 -1.16 36.14
C LEU A 190 18.40 -0.33 35.98
N GLU A 191 18.52 0.42 34.88
CA GLU A 191 19.64 1.35 34.67
C GLU A 191 19.67 2.43 35.76
N LEU A 192 18.51 3.00 36.12
CA LEU A 192 18.40 3.99 37.21
C LEU A 192 18.80 3.42 38.58
N GLU A 193 18.31 2.24 38.94
CA GLU A 193 18.68 1.56 40.20
C GLU A 193 20.20 1.35 40.28
N SER A 194 20.83 0.91 39.19
CA SER A 194 22.28 0.75 39.13
C SER A 194 23.07 2.07 39.31
N LEU A 195 22.52 3.18 38.81
CA LEU A 195 23.14 4.51 38.95
C LEU A 195 23.00 5.06 40.36
N ILE A 196 21.87 4.82 41.03
CA ILE A 196 21.65 5.22 42.42
C ILE A 196 22.61 4.47 43.35
N ASP A 197 22.82 3.17 43.13
CA ASP A 197 23.76 2.37 43.91
C ASP A 197 25.21 2.83 43.72
N LYS A 198 25.59 3.17 42.48
CA LYS A 198 26.94 3.62 42.13
C LYS A 198 27.23 5.06 42.58
N TYR A 199 26.24 5.93 42.47
CA TYR A 199 26.33 7.35 42.80
C TYR A 199 25.25 7.68 43.81
N LYS A 200 25.57 7.60 45.11
CA LYS A 200 24.63 7.81 46.22
C LYS A 200 23.84 9.13 46.19
N ASN A 201 24.33 10.13 45.44
CA ASN A 201 23.69 11.44 45.26
C ASN A 201 22.94 11.59 43.92
N TYR A 202 22.71 10.51 43.17
CA TYR A 202 22.01 10.57 41.90
C TYR A 202 20.51 10.82 42.09
N GLU A 203 19.92 11.59 41.17
CA GLU A 203 18.50 11.94 41.21
C GLU A 203 17.64 10.68 40.97
N LYS A 204 16.59 10.49 41.80
CA LYS A 204 15.76 9.27 41.78
C LYS A 204 14.69 9.27 40.68
N THR A 205 14.65 10.30 39.84
CA THR A 205 13.65 10.47 38.78
C THR A 205 14.30 10.41 37.42
N ILE A 206 13.67 9.70 36.50
CA ILE A 206 14.12 9.64 35.09
C ILE A 206 13.78 10.99 34.44
N PRO A 207 14.76 11.74 33.91
CA PRO A 207 14.48 12.98 33.18
C PRO A 207 13.64 12.72 31.94
N GLN A 208 12.75 13.66 31.60
CA GLN A 208 11.81 13.50 30.50
C GLN A 208 12.52 13.22 29.16
N TRP A 209 13.64 13.90 28.86
CA TRP A 209 14.39 13.69 27.63
C TRP A 209 14.95 12.26 27.50
N VAL A 210 15.26 11.57 28.61
CA VAL A 210 15.73 10.18 28.59
C VAL A 210 14.57 9.25 28.26
N SER A 211 13.41 9.51 28.85
CA SER A 211 12.18 8.77 28.55
C SER A 211 11.79 8.95 27.08
N ASP A 212 11.82 10.18 26.57
CA ASP A 212 11.48 10.50 25.19
C ASP A 212 12.50 9.90 24.20
N GLY A 213 13.78 9.87 24.56
CA GLY A 213 14.84 9.22 23.77
C GLY A 213 14.64 7.71 23.58
N CYS A 214 13.79 7.07 24.40
CA CYS A 214 13.44 5.65 24.27
C CYS A 214 12.18 5.39 23.43
N LEU A 215 11.48 6.44 23.00
CA LEU A 215 10.35 6.34 22.08
C LEU A 215 10.85 6.14 20.64
N ALA A 216 10.01 5.60 19.77
CA ALA A 216 10.35 5.46 18.37
C ALA A 216 10.33 6.83 17.68
N GLU A 217 11.29 7.09 16.80
CA GLU A 217 11.23 8.25 15.92
C GLU A 217 9.95 8.21 15.08
N ALA A 218 9.27 9.35 14.98
CA ALA A 218 8.15 9.47 14.06
C ALA A 218 8.66 9.21 12.64
N PRO A 219 8.00 8.34 11.86
CA PRO A 219 8.34 8.19 10.45
C PRO A 219 8.21 9.54 9.74
N MET A 220 8.88 9.66 8.59
CA MET A 220 8.70 10.82 7.71
C MET A 220 7.19 10.99 7.45
N ILE A 221 6.66 12.16 7.84
CA ILE A 221 5.25 12.31 8.25
C ILE A 221 4.30 11.85 7.15
N GLY A 222 3.37 10.96 7.51
CA GLY A 222 2.17 10.65 6.72
C GLY A 222 2.36 9.62 5.60
N MET A 223 3.58 9.22 5.23
CA MET A 223 3.74 8.31 4.09
C MET A 223 3.16 6.91 4.32
N SER A 224 3.32 6.36 5.52
CA SER A 224 2.68 5.08 5.84
C SER A 224 1.18 5.24 6.08
N GLU A 225 0.77 6.29 6.78
CA GLU A 225 -0.61 6.51 7.19
C GLU A 225 -1.52 6.81 5.99
N TYR A 226 -1.13 7.75 5.13
CA TYR A 226 -1.90 8.07 3.92
C TYR A 226 -1.96 6.88 2.96
N GLY A 227 -0.87 6.14 2.78
CA GLY A 227 -0.84 5.00 1.86
C GLY A 227 -1.90 3.96 2.19
N ASP A 228 -2.13 3.70 3.47
CA ASP A 228 -3.12 2.71 3.88
C ASP A 228 -4.56 3.21 3.78
N MET A 229 -4.80 4.48 4.09
CA MET A 229 -6.09 5.14 3.85
C MET A 229 -6.44 5.18 2.36
N ILE A 230 -5.45 5.39 1.50
CA ILE A 230 -5.64 5.45 0.05
C ILE A 230 -5.86 4.04 -0.53
N VAL A 231 -5.19 3.02 0.02
CA VAL A 231 -5.48 1.63 -0.35
C VAL A 231 -6.92 1.27 0.00
N GLN A 232 -7.39 1.68 1.19
CA GLN A 232 -8.78 1.50 1.62
C GLN A 232 -9.76 2.24 0.72
N PHE A 233 -9.48 3.51 0.37
CA PHE A 233 -10.25 4.26 -0.61
C PHE A 233 -10.35 3.53 -1.94
N GLY A 234 -9.24 2.99 -2.46
CA GLY A 234 -9.26 2.25 -3.72
C GLY A 234 -10.11 0.97 -3.68
N TYR A 235 -10.25 0.30 -2.53
CA TYR A 235 -11.21 -0.82 -2.42
C TYR A 235 -12.66 -0.37 -2.63
N ILE A 236 -13.02 0.81 -2.12
CA ILE A 236 -14.37 1.38 -2.29
C ILE A 236 -14.56 1.90 -3.72
N ALA A 237 -13.59 2.68 -4.22
CA ALA A 237 -13.70 3.35 -5.52
C ALA A 237 -13.69 2.36 -6.69
N LEU A 238 -12.80 1.35 -6.65
CA LEU A 238 -12.62 0.40 -7.76
C LEU A 238 -13.62 -0.76 -7.74
N PHE A 239 -14.08 -1.16 -6.54
CA PHE A 239 -14.85 -2.40 -6.34
C PHE A 239 -16.17 -2.20 -5.57
N GLY A 240 -16.64 -0.96 -5.41
CA GLY A 240 -17.84 -0.62 -4.65
C GLY A 240 -19.09 -1.46 -5.00
N PRO A 241 -19.43 -1.65 -6.28
CA PRO A 241 -20.58 -2.47 -6.68
C PRO A 241 -20.54 -3.93 -6.21
N ALA A 242 -19.35 -4.51 -5.97
CA ALA A 242 -19.24 -5.88 -5.47
C ALA A 242 -19.55 -6.01 -3.98
N PHE A 243 -19.37 -4.94 -3.20
CA PHE A 243 -19.64 -4.95 -1.77
C PHE A 243 -20.26 -3.63 -1.31
N PRO A 244 -21.59 -3.49 -1.36
CA PRO A 244 -22.29 -2.24 -1.03
C PRO A 244 -22.02 -1.74 0.40
N LEU A 245 -21.74 -2.64 1.35
CA LEU A 245 -21.43 -2.30 2.75
C LEU A 245 -19.97 -1.84 2.95
N ALA A 246 -19.13 -1.84 1.90
CA ALA A 246 -17.72 -1.44 1.99
C ALA A 246 -17.52 -0.06 2.63
N ALA A 247 -18.35 0.91 2.24
CA ALA A 247 -18.30 2.27 2.75
C ALA A 247 -18.64 2.33 4.26
N PHE A 248 -19.61 1.54 4.71
CA PHE A 248 -19.99 1.48 6.11
C PHE A 248 -18.88 0.92 7.00
N PHE A 249 -18.26 -0.21 6.61
CA PHE A 249 -17.13 -0.77 7.36
C PHE A 249 -15.91 0.14 7.33
N SER A 250 -15.68 0.83 6.20
CA SER A 250 -14.63 1.82 6.07
C SER A 250 -14.85 3.03 6.98
N TRP A 251 -16.09 3.46 7.16
CA TRP A 251 -16.42 4.55 8.09
C TRP A 251 -16.14 4.15 9.54
N ILE A 252 -16.55 2.96 9.98
CA ILE A 252 -16.25 2.44 11.33
C ILE A 252 -14.73 2.39 11.55
N ASN A 253 -14.02 1.83 10.56
CA ASN A 253 -12.56 1.77 10.57
C ASN A 253 -11.96 3.17 10.77
N ASN A 254 -12.35 4.16 9.97
CA ASN A 254 -11.82 5.52 10.06
C ASN A 254 -12.07 6.16 11.44
N VAL A 255 -13.24 5.91 12.07
CA VAL A 255 -13.53 6.40 13.43
C VAL A 255 -12.55 5.82 14.45
N VAL A 256 -12.24 4.52 14.35
CA VAL A 256 -11.24 3.88 15.21
C VAL A 256 -9.84 4.41 14.89
N GLU A 257 -9.50 4.51 13.60
CA GLU A 257 -8.18 4.90 13.11
C GLU A 257 -7.77 6.28 13.60
N ILE A 258 -8.68 7.27 13.54
CA ILE A 258 -8.43 8.62 14.06
C ILE A 258 -8.00 8.59 15.53
N ARG A 259 -8.60 7.70 16.34
CA ARG A 259 -8.27 7.58 17.77
C ARG A 259 -6.98 6.81 18.00
N THR A 260 -6.75 5.73 17.26
CA THR A 260 -5.52 4.94 17.39
C THR A 260 -4.30 5.73 16.91
N ASP A 261 -4.40 6.48 15.83
CA ASP A 261 -3.33 7.36 15.35
C ASP A 261 -3.07 8.51 16.32
N ALA A 262 -4.11 9.15 16.86
CA ALA A 262 -3.92 10.18 17.89
C ALA A 262 -3.18 9.61 19.12
N PHE A 263 -3.54 8.41 19.59
CA PHE A 263 -2.84 7.75 20.67
C PHE A 263 -1.37 7.45 20.31
N LYS A 264 -1.10 6.99 19.08
CA LYS A 264 0.24 6.71 18.56
C LYS A 264 1.13 7.95 18.65
N TYR A 265 0.67 9.09 18.15
CA TYR A 265 1.42 10.35 18.17
C TYR A 265 1.61 10.93 19.58
N ILE A 266 0.65 10.73 20.49
CA ILE A 266 0.72 11.31 21.84
C ILE A 266 1.56 10.45 22.80
N LYS A 267 1.56 9.12 22.65
CA LYS A 267 2.12 8.20 23.66
C LYS A 267 3.25 7.30 23.18
N THR A 268 3.43 7.13 21.87
CA THR A 268 4.33 6.08 21.35
C THR A 268 5.49 6.59 20.51
N LEU A 269 5.34 7.78 19.94
CA LEU A 269 6.34 8.40 19.07
C LEU A 269 7.03 9.56 19.78
N GLN A 270 8.27 9.81 19.39
CA GLN A 270 8.92 11.08 19.66
C GLN A 270 8.17 12.21 18.95
N ARG A 271 8.16 13.40 19.57
CA ARG A 271 7.51 14.57 18.97
C ARG A 271 8.18 14.92 17.63
N PRO A 272 7.47 14.85 16.50
CA PRO A 272 8.03 15.25 15.22
C PRO A 272 8.26 16.76 15.18
N VAL A 273 9.23 17.19 14.39
CA VAL A 273 9.46 18.60 14.08
C VAL A 273 8.31 19.08 13.19
N ALA A 274 7.68 20.20 13.56
CA ALA A 274 6.61 20.78 12.76
C ALA A 274 7.19 21.41 11.49
N PHE A 275 6.55 21.12 10.36
CA PHE A 275 6.80 21.77 9.08
C PHE A 275 5.46 22.09 8.40
N GLN A 276 5.49 23.03 7.46
CA GLN A 276 4.32 23.44 6.71
C GLN A 276 4.39 22.83 5.31
N THR A 277 3.30 22.19 4.88
CA THR A 277 3.10 21.73 3.50
C THR A 277 1.95 22.52 2.87
N GLN A 278 1.97 22.64 1.54
CA GLN A 278 0.93 23.35 0.80
C GLN A 278 -0.27 22.43 0.50
N ASP A 279 0.00 21.14 0.40
CA ASP A 279 -0.94 20.10 -0.01
C ASP A 279 -0.64 18.77 0.73
N ILE A 280 -1.38 17.72 0.36
CA ILE A 280 -1.13 16.34 0.78
C ILE A 280 -0.05 15.64 -0.08
N GLY A 281 0.57 16.36 -1.02
CA GLY A 281 1.59 15.88 -1.95
C GLY A 281 1.06 14.93 -3.03
N MET A 282 1.94 14.04 -3.50
CA MET A 282 1.66 13.03 -4.54
C MET A 282 0.38 12.19 -4.31
N TRP A 283 -0.10 12.08 -3.08
CA TRP A 283 -1.31 11.36 -2.73
C TRP A 283 -2.59 11.89 -3.41
N GLU A 284 -2.68 13.20 -3.66
CA GLU A 284 -3.83 13.79 -4.38
C GLU A 284 -3.94 13.24 -5.80
N ASN A 285 -2.83 13.25 -6.53
CA ASN A 285 -2.74 12.68 -7.87
C ASN A 285 -3.03 11.17 -7.87
N VAL A 286 -2.60 10.44 -6.83
CA VAL A 286 -2.95 9.01 -6.67
C VAL A 286 -4.46 8.83 -6.51
N LEU A 287 -5.13 9.67 -5.71
CA LEU A 287 -6.59 9.65 -5.55
C LEU A 287 -7.30 9.97 -6.87
N HIS A 288 -6.81 10.91 -7.66
CA HIS A 288 -7.35 11.21 -9.00
C HIS A 288 -7.24 10.01 -9.95
N VAL A 289 -6.07 9.35 -9.99
CA VAL A 289 -5.87 8.14 -10.80
C VAL A 289 -6.79 7.01 -10.35
N LEU A 290 -6.90 6.75 -9.04
CA LEU A 290 -7.80 5.72 -8.50
C LEU A 290 -9.27 6.01 -8.80
N SER A 291 -9.69 7.28 -8.69
CA SER A 291 -11.07 7.68 -8.97
C SER A 291 -11.41 7.50 -10.45
N SER A 292 -10.50 7.90 -11.33
CA SER A 292 -10.65 7.73 -12.78
C SER A 292 -10.70 6.24 -13.17
N LEU A 293 -9.81 5.42 -12.60
CA LEU A 293 -9.85 3.97 -12.77
C LEU A 293 -11.13 3.36 -12.21
N GLY A 294 -11.68 3.93 -11.13
CA GLY A 294 -12.93 3.48 -10.50
C GLY A 294 -14.14 3.53 -11.41
N VAL A 295 -14.26 4.59 -12.23
CA VAL A 295 -15.34 4.68 -13.23
C VAL A 295 -15.28 3.50 -14.19
N LEU A 296 -14.09 3.23 -14.75
CA LEU A 296 -13.87 2.13 -15.69
C LEU A 296 -14.11 0.76 -15.03
N THR A 297 -13.56 0.50 -13.84
CA THR A 297 -13.70 -0.80 -13.19
C THR A 297 -15.14 -1.08 -12.76
N ASN A 298 -15.85 -0.06 -12.29
CA ASN A 298 -17.26 -0.20 -11.92
C ASN A 298 -18.14 -0.45 -13.15
N ALA A 299 -17.90 0.24 -14.27
CA ALA A 299 -18.60 -0.01 -15.53
C ALA A 299 -18.37 -1.45 -16.04
N VAL A 300 -17.11 -1.91 -16.04
CA VAL A 300 -16.75 -3.30 -16.38
C VAL A 300 -17.49 -4.29 -15.48
N MET A 301 -17.47 -4.03 -14.17
CA MET A 301 -18.10 -4.93 -13.21
C MET A 301 -19.62 -5.00 -13.40
N ILE A 302 -20.28 -3.87 -13.61
CA ILE A 302 -21.73 -3.82 -13.89
C ILE A 302 -22.04 -4.54 -15.20
N ALA A 303 -21.27 -4.30 -16.27
CA ALA A 303 -21.50 -4.90 -17.59
C ALA A 303 -21.37 -6.44 -17.61
N PHE A 304 -20.37 -6.96 -16.88
CA PHE A 304 -20.01 -8.38 -16.92
C PHE A 304 -20.57 -9.21 -15.76
N TYR A 305 -20.89 -8.61 -14.61
CA TYR A 305 -21.34 -9.34 -13.41
C TYR A 305 -22.79 -9.08 -13.01
N SER A 306 -23.43 -8.03 -13.52
CA SER A 306 -24.83 -7.76 -13.19
C SER A 306 -25.76 -8.70 -13.97
N ASN A 307 -26.48 -9.56 -13.25
CA ASN A 307 -27.57 -10.37 -13.81
C ASN A 307 -28.64 -9.49 -14.48
N TRP A 308 -28.92 -8.32 -13.90
CA TRP A 308 -29.89 -7.38 -14.48
C TRP A 308 -29.42 -6.90 -15.86
N VAL A 309 -28.18 -6.43 -15.98
CA VAL A 309 -27.63 -5.98 -17.27
C VAL A 309 -27.63 -7.11 -18.30
N GLN A 310 -27.22 -8.32 -17.88
CA GLN A 310 -27.25 -9.49 -18.75
C GLN A 310 -28.65 -9.75 -19.30
N THR A 311 -29.69 -9.76 -18.45
CA THR A 311 -31.07 -9.98 -18.91
C THR A 311 -31.57 -8.88 -19.84
N GLN A 312 -31.19 -7.61 -19.62
CA GLN A 312 -31.59 -6.53 -20.51
C GLN A 312 -30.91 -6.60 -21.86
N PHE A 313 -29.60 -6.86 -21.91
CA PHE A 313 -28.89 -7.00 -23.18
C PHE A 313 -29.37 -8.23 -23.95
N GLN A 314 -29.58 -9.37 -23.28
CA GLN A 314 -30.11 -10.58 -23.91
C GLN A 314 -31.49 -10.37 -24.56
N LYS A 315 -32.35 -9.48 -24.04
CA LYS A 315 -33.62 -9.15 -24.70
C LYS A 315 -33.43 -8.52 -26.09
N TYR A 316 -32.37 -7.74 -26.29
CA TYR A 316 -32.08 -7.08 -27.56
C TYR A 316 -31.15 -7.90 -28.45
N THR A 317 -30.24 -8.68 -27.88
CA THR A 317 -29.22 -9.44 -28.63
C THR A 317 -29.62 -10.88 -28.94
N GLY A 318 -30.67 -11.41 -28.27
CA GLY A 318 -31.00 -12.83 -28.29
C GLY A 318 -29.87 -13.68 -27.73
N ASP A 319 -29.74 -14.92 -28.22
CA ASP A 319 -28.70 -15.90 -27.86
C ASP A 319 -27.35 -15.68 -28.58
N ASN A 320 -27.16 -14.55 -29.26
CA ASN A 320 -25.91 -14.27 -29.96
C ASN A 320 -24.84 -13.70 -29.01
N ASP A 321 -23.94 -14.58 -28.54
CA ASP A 321 -22.85 -14.23 -27.62
C ASP A 321 -21.93 -13.10 -28.12
N ASN A 322 -21.69 -13.02 -29.43
CA ASN A 322 -20.85 -11.97 -30.00
C ASN A 322 -21.52 -10.60 -29.92
N LEU A 323 -22.83 -10.55 -30.18
CA LEU A 323 -23.61 -9.32 -30.12
C LEU A 323 -23.78 -8.85 -28.66
N LEU A 324 -23.93 -9.80 -27.72
CA LEU A 324 -23.93 -9.52 -26.28
C LEU A 324 -22.61 -8.93 -25.80
N LEU A 325 -21.47 -9.44 -26.30
CA LEU A 325 -20.16 -8.90 -25.99
C LEU A 325 -19.98 -7.46 -26.52
N ILE A 326 -20.43 -7.19 -27.75
CA ILE A 326 -20.40 -5.84 -28.33
C ILE A 326 -21.26 -4.88 -27.51
N ALA A 327 -22.46 -5.28 -27.08
CA ALA A 327 -23.32 -4.46 -26.22
C ALA A 327 -22.66 -4.14 -24.87
N ARG A 328 -21.98 -5.12 -24.24
CA ARG A 328 -21.22 -4.90 -23.00
C ARG A 328 -20.04 -3.94 -23.18
N LEU A 329 -19.28 -4.09 -24.27
CA LEU A 329 -18.17 -3.19 -24.57
C LEU A 329 -18.65 -1.77 -24.90
N GLY A 330 -19.75 -1.65 -25.66
CA GLY A 330 -20.40 -0.38 -25.94
C GLY A 330 -20.87 0.33 -24.68
N PHE A 331 -21.44 -0.40 -23.71
CA PHE A 331 -21.79 0.15 -22.40
C PHE A 331 -20.58 0.71 -21.66
N ILE A 332 -19.44 0.01 -21.68
CA ILE A 332 -18.22 0.46 -21.00
C ILE A 332 -17.70 1.77 -21.62
N LEU A 333 -17.71 1.88 -22.95
CA LEU A 333 -17.26 3.07 -23.68
C LEU A 333 -18.10 4.33 -23.39
N VAL A 334 -19.33 4.20 -22.89
CA VAL A 334 -20.15 5.36 -22.47
C VAL A 334 -19.60 6.01 -21.20
N PHE A 335 -18.84 5.27 -20.40
CA PHE A 335 -18.27 5.73 -19.13
C PHE A 335 -16.77 6.06 -19.23
N GLU A 336 -16.18 5.95 -20.42
CA GLU A 336 -14.86 6.49 -20.75
C GLU A 336 -15.00 7.94 -21.23
#